data_AF-A0AAW2VVR3-F1
#
_entry.id   AF-A0AAW2VVR3-F1
#
_cell.length_a   1.000
_cell.length_b   1.000
_cell.length_c   1.000
_cell.angle_alpha   90.00
_cell.angle_beta   90.00
_cell.angle_gamma   90.00
#
_symmetry.space_group_name_H-M   'P 1'
#
loop_
_entity.id
_entity.type
_entity.pdbx_description
1 polymer ?
#
loop_
_entity_poly.entity_id
_entity_poly.type
_entity_poly.pdbx_seq_one_letter_code
_entity_poly.pdbx_strand_id
1 'polypeptide(L)'
;MHAKMRVSDVFDPELMKEDPSLEIELLQHLKVACACLDDRPWKRPKMIQVMAMFKEIQAGSGLDSTSSITIDGDCFTSVEGVEMSIKEGNELSKHL
;
A
#
# COMPACT_ATOMS: atom_id res chain seq x y z
N MET A 1 32.37 13.04 -8.00
CA MET A 1 31.99 12.72 -6.61
C MET A 1 30.90 11.66 -6.68
N HIS A 2 31.25 10.38 -6.47
CA HIS A 2 30.22 9.34 -6.35
C HIS A 2 29.59 9.47 -4.96
N ALA A 3 28.42 10.10 -4.88
CA ALA A 3 27.62 10.08 -3.66
C ALA A 3 27.32 8.61 -3.35
N LYS A 4 27.87 8.10 -2.24
CA LYS A 4 27.51 6.78 -1.72
C LYS A 4 26.11 6.90 -1.14
N MET A 5 25.10 6.66 -1.95
CA MET A 5 23.71 6.64 -1.48
C MET A 5 23.51 5.41 -0.61
N ARG A 6 23.08 5.60 0.65
CA ARG A 6 22.63 4.51 1.49
C ARG A 6 21.15 4.28 1.23
N VAL A 7 20.70 3.04 1.33
CA VAL A 7 19.28 2.71 1.16
C VAL A 7 18.45 3.34 2.28
N SER A 8 19.01 3.50 3.48
CA SER A 8 18.40 4.22 4.59
C SER A 8 18.03 5.67 4.27
N ASP A 9 18.74 6.30 3.33
CA ASP A 9 18.54 7.72 2.99
C ASP A 9 17.27 7.96 2.16
N VAL A 10 16.66 6.90 1.61
CA VAL A 10 15.42 7.01 0.82
C VAL A 10 14.16 6.79 1.64
N PHE A 11 14.28 6.32 2.89
CA PHE A 11 13.13 6.16 3.77
C PHE A 11 12.67 7.52 4.29
N ASP A 12 11.36 7.64 4.53
CA ASP A 12 10.79 8.85 5.10
C ASP A 12 11.39 9.11 6.50
N PRO A 13 11.97 10.29 6.76
CA PRO A 13 12.50 10.64 8.08
C PRO A 13 11.47 10.61 9.21
N GLU A 14 10.17 10.78 8.92
CA GLU A 14 9.12 10.67 9.94
C GLU A 14 8.96 9.22 10.42
N LEU A 15 8.92 8.26 9.48
CA LEU A 15 8.85 6.83 9.80
C LEU A 15 10.09 6.34 10.57
N MET A 16 11.27 6.86 10.24
CA MET A 16 12.53 6.52 10.94
C MET A 16 12.62 7.07 12.36
N LYS A 17 11.88 8.15 12.67
CA LYS A 17 11.85 8.76 14.01
C LYS A 17 10.86 8.07 14.94
N GLU A 18 9.76 7.55 14.39
CA GLU A 18 8.73 6.86 15.17
C GLU A 18 9.26 5.56 15.77
N ASP A 19 9.89 4.72 14.95
CA ASP A 19 10.51 3.50 15.42
C ASP A 19 11.69 3.07 14.53
N PRO A 20 12.94 3.17 15.03
CA PRO A 20 14.13 2.69 14.32
C PRO A 20 14.10 1.18 14.02
N SER A 21 13.29 0.39 14.73
CA SER A 21 13.16 -1.05 14.52
C SER A 21 12.48 -1.40 13.18
N LEU A 22 11.72 -0.46 12.62
CA LEU A 22 11.01 -0.61 11.34
C LEU A 22 11.94 -0.60 10.11
N GLU A 23 13.21 -0.23 10.25
CA GLU A 23 14.16 -0.14 9.12
C GLU A 23 14.24 -1.46 8.33
N ILE A 24 14.21 -2.60 9.03
CA ILE A 24 14.27 -3.92 8.41
C ILE A 24 13.00 -4.21 7.61
N GLU A 25 11.83 -3.87 8.16
CA GLU A 25 10.54 -4.06 7.51
C GLU A 25 10.37 -3.15 6.29
N LEU A 26 10.77 -1.89 6.42
CA LEU A 26 10.75 -0.93 5.31
C LEU A 26 11.70 -1.35 4.19
N LEU A 27 12.85 -1.93 4.52
CA LEU A 27 13.75 -2.51 3.52
C LEU A 27 13.12 -3.69 2.78
N GLN A 28 12.33 -4.53 3.46
CA GLN A 28 11.61 -5.62 2.79
C GLN A 28 10.49 -5.10 1.88
N HIS A 29 9.71 -4.13 2.34
CA HIS A 29 8.70 -3.46 1.51
C HIS A 29 9.32 -2.77 0.29
N LEU A 30 10.48 -2.13 0.45
CA LEU A 30 11.21 -1.51 -0.64
C LEU A 30 11.68 -2.55 -1.68
N LYS A 31 12.07 -3.76 -1.26
CA LYS A 31 12.39 -4.84 -2.21
C LYS A 31 11.17 -5.24 -3.04
N VAL A 32 9.98 -5.29 -2.44
CA VAL A 32 8.73 -5.55 -3.17
C VAL A 32 8.47 -4.42 -4.17
N ALA A 33 8.62 -3.16 -3.75
CA ALA A 33 8.47 -2.01 -4.64
C ALA A 33 9.44 -2.06 -5.83
N CYS A 34 10.72 -2.39 -5.60
CA CYS A 34 11.71 -2.58 -6.68
C CYS A 34 11.30 -3.68 -7.67
N ALA A 35 10.72 -4.79 -7.19
CA ALA A 35 10.21 -5.84 -8.08
C ALA A 35 9.03 -5.36 -8.95
N CYS A 36 8.14 -4.55 -8.37
CA CYS A 36 7.04 -3.91 -9.10
C CYS A 36 7.51 -2.90 -10.15
N LEU A 37 8.70 -2.33 -9.96
CA LEU A 37 9.30 -1.32 -10.84
C LEU A 37 10.33 -1.90 -11.84
N ASP A 38 10.50 -3.23 -11.96
CA ASP A 38 11.43 -3.81 -12.94
C ASP A 38 11.14 -3.26 -14.35
N ASP A 39 12.20 -2.88 -15.07
CA ASP A 39 12.11 -2.30 -16.42
C ASP A 39 11.39 -3.24 -17.40
N ARG A 40 11.42 -4.55 -17.13
CA ARG A 40 10.77 -5.57 -17.93
C ARG A 40 9.37 -5.84 -17.36
N PRO A 41 8.29 -5.50 -18.09
CA PRO A 41 6.93 -5.69 -17.59
C PRO A 41 6.59 -7.13 -17.21
N TRP A 42 7.16 -8.13 -17.91
CA TRP A 42 6.91 -9.55 -17.65
C TRP A 42 7.60 -10.10 -16.39
N LYS A 43 8.50 -9.32 -15.76
CA LYS A 43 9.12 -9.68 -14.48
C LYS A 43 8.39 -9.10 -13.28
N ARG A 44 7.51 -8.12 -13.49
CA ARG A 44 6.75 -7.49 -12.42
C ARG A 44 5.79 -8.52 -11.81
N PRO A 45 5.71 -8.59 -10.47
CA PRO A 45 4.78 -9.48 -9.81
C PRO A 45 3.34 -9.08 -10.09
N LYS A 46 2.44 -10.06 -10.13
CA LYS A 46 0.99 -9.79 -10.09
C LYS A 46 0.59 -9.32 -8.70
N MET A 47 -0.52 -8.58 -8.59
CA MET A 47 -0.96 -8.04 -7.30
C MET A 47 -1.21 -9.13 -6.25
N ILE A 48 -1.68 -10.31 -6.65
CA ILE A 48 -1.83 -11.46 -5.73
C ILE A 48 -0.49 -11.91 -5.12
N GLN A 49 0.61 -11.83 -5.87
CA GLN A 49 1.95 -12.16 -5.39
C GLN A 49 2.48 -11.06 -4.47
N VAL A 50 2.24 -9.79 -4.80
CA VAL A 50 2.56 -8.65 -3.93
C VAL A 50 1.88 -8.79 -2.56
N MET A 51 0.60 -9.17 -2.55
CA MET A 51 -0.12 -9.44 -1.30
C MET A 51 0.46 -10.63 -0.53
N ALA A 52 0.90 -11.68 -1.21
CA ALA A 52 1.58 -12.80 -0.56
C ALA A 52 2.91 -12.36 0.08
N MET A 53 3.70 -11.55 -0.62
CA MET A 53 4.96 -11.00 -0.10
C MET A 53 4.73 -10.13 1.14
N PHE A 54 3.71 -9.27 1.14
CA PHE A 54 3.38 -8.46 2.34
C PHE A 54 2.89 -9.30 3.52
N LYS A 55 2.24 -10.45 3.27
CA LYS A 55 1.88 -11.39 4.34
C LYS A 55 3.11 -12.09 4.92
N GLU A 56 4.08 -12.44 4.08
CA GLU A 56 5.35 -13.03 4.53
C GLU A 56 6.17 -12.06 5.40
N ILE A 57 6.18 -10.77 5.02
CA ILE A 57 6.86 -9.71 5.80
C ILE A 57 6.22 -9.57 7.18
N GLN A 58 4.89 -9.44 7.25
CA GLN A 58 4.16 -9.33 8.52
C GLN A 58 4.34 -10.55 9.43
N ALA A 59 4.39 -11.76 8.86
CA ALA A 59 4.63 -12.99 9.62
C ALA A 59 6.03 -13.01 10.28
N GLY A 60 7.00 -12.27 9.74
CA GLY A 60 8.34 -12.11 10.30
C GLY A 60 8.47 -10.98 11.35
N SER A 61 7.57 -9.99 11.31
CA SER A 61 7.62 -8.81 12.20
C SER A 61 6.96 -9.01 13.57
N GLY A 62 6.27 -10.14 13.81
CA GLY A 62 5.57 -10.40 15.09
C GLY A 62 4.40 -9.45 15.37
N LEU A 63 3.98 -8.68 14.36
CA LEU A 63 2.82 -7.79 14.36
C LEU A 63 1.66 -8.57 13.75
N ASP A 64 0.87 -9.22 14.57
CA ASP A 64 -0.41 -9.82 14.19
C ASP A 64 -1.48 -8.73 13.97
N SER A 65 -1.24 -7.87 12.98
CA SER A 65 -2.29 -6.99 12.45
C SER A 65 -3.33 -7.86 11.75
N THR A 66 -4.31 -8.32 12.51
CA THR A 66 -5.50 -9.02 12.06
C THR A 66 -6.38 -8.06 11.24
N SER A 67 -5.97 -7.74 10.02
CA SER A 67 -6.89 -7.32 8.97
C SER A 67 -7.28 -8.56 8.17
N SER A 68 -8.07 -9.41 8.83
CA SER A 68 -8.78 -10.51 8.20
C SER A 68 -9.79 -9.92 7.21
N ILE A 69 -9.44 -9.90 5.92
CA ILE A 69 -10.47 -9.94 4.88
C ILE A 69 -11.20 -11.28 4.99
N THR A 70 -12.31 -11.30 5.72
CA THR A 70 -13.24 -12.43 5.69
C THR A 70 -13.72 -12.58 4.25
N ILE A 71 -13.63 -13.80 3.70
CA ILE A 71 -14.13 -14.13 2.34
C ILE A 71 -15.67 -14.31 2.36
N ASP A 72 -16.30 -13.98 3.49
CA ASP A 72 -17.74 -13.95 3.63
C ASP A 72 -18.16 -12.51 3.29
N GLY A 73 -18.72 -12.35 2.09
CA GLY A 73 -19.04 -11.06 1.51
C GLY A 73 -19.83 -10.16 2.46
N ASP A 74 -19.44 -8.88 2.43
CA ASP A 74 -20.07 -7.71 3.05
C ASP A 74 -19.26 -7.06 4.19
N CYS A 75 -19.35 -5.73 4.21
CA CYS A 75 -18.89 -4.80 5.25
C CYS A 75 -17.44 -4.30 5.21
N PHE A 76 -17.20 -3.31 4.32
CA PHE A 76 -16.25 -2.24 4.58
C PHE A 76 -16.79 -1.36 5.71
N THR A 77 -16.35 -1.58 6.95
CA THR A 77 -16.52 -0.58 8.03
C THR A 77 -15.31 -0.56 8.95
N SER A 78 -14.39 0.36 8.68
CA SER A 78 -13.86 1.25 9.71
C SER A 78 -13.18 2.45 9.04
N VAL A 79 -14.01 3.41 8.62
CA VAL A 79 -13.68 4.83 8.76
C VAL A 79 -15.02 5.56 8.80
N GLU A 80 -15.14 6.39 9.82
CA GLU A 80 -16.26 7.28 10.11
C GLU A 80 -16.80 7.93 8.84
N GLY A 81 -18.12 7.81 8.65
CA GLY A 81 -18.80 8.02 7.38
C GLY A 81 -18.59 9.40 6.77
N VAL A 82 -18.14 9.41 5.53
CA VAL A 82 -18.44 10.50 4.59
C VAL A 82 -19.40 9.93 3.55
N GLU A 83 -20.69 10.18 3.75
CA GLU A 83 -21.74 9.90 2.78
C GLU A 83 -21.53 10.77 1.53
N MET A 84 -20.94 10.19 0.48
CA MET A 84 -20.85 10.85 -0.81
C MET A 84 -22.12 10.59 -1.60
N SER A 85 -23.11 11.49 -1.46
CA SER A 85 -24.32 11.50 -2.28
C SER A 85 -23.97 12.04 -3.68
N ILE A 86 -23.95 11.17 -4.69
CA ILE A 86 -23.83 11.60 -6.09
C ILE A 86 -25.19 12.18 -6.50
N LYS A 87 -25.28 13.50 -6.56
CA LYS A 87 -26.47 14.19 -7.09
C LYS A 87 -26.48 14.07 -8.62
N GLU A 88 -27.36 13.25 -9.18
CA GLU A 88 -27.65 13.27 -10.62
C GLU A 88 -28.15 14.67 -11.00
N GLY A 89 -27.41 15.33 -11.88
CA GLY A 89 -27.79 16.59 -12.51
C GLY A 89 -28.95 16.36 -13.47
N ASN A 90 -30.13 16.84 -13.09
CA ASN A 90 -31.25 17.04 -13.99
C ASN A 90 -30.90 18.16 -15.00
N GLU A 91 -30.56 17.79 -16.23
CA GLU A 91 -30.43 18.71 -17.36
C GLU A 91 -31.69 18.60 -18.26
N LEU A 92 -32.87 18.96 -17.73
CA LEU A 92 -34.06 19.29 -18.54
C LEU A 92 -33.82 20.62 -19.27
N SER A 93 -33.06 20.55 -20.36
CA SER A 93 -32.93 21.63 -21.34
C SER A 93 -34.21 21.70 -22.19
N LYS A 94 -35.10 22.53 -21.69
CA LYS A 94 -36.28 23.12 -22.33
C LYS A 94 -35.93 23.83 -23.66
N HIS A 95 -36.82 23.67 -24.65
CA HIS A 95 -37.05 24.50 -25.85
C HIS A 95 -36.07 24.38 -27.03
N LEU A 96 -36.41 23.58 -28.05
CA LEU A 96 -37.11 24.03 -29.27
C LEU A 96 -37.55 22.82 -30.11
#